data_AF-A0A382ZAS3-F1
#
_entry.id   AF-A0A382ZAS3-F1
#
_cell.length_a   1.000
_cell.length_b   1.000
_cell.length_c   1.000
_cell.angle_alpha   90.00
_cell.angle_beta   90.00
_cell.angle_gamma   90.00
#
_symmetry.space_group_name_H-M   'P 1'
#
loop_
_entity.id
_entity.type
_entity.pdbx_description
1 polymer ?
#
loop_
_entity_poly.entity_id
_entity_poly.type
_entity_poly.pdbx_seq_one_letter_code
_entity_poly.pdbx_strand_id
1 'polypeptide(L)' 'SENQTIQELVFADKKVAKFTDGKTILKVIVVPNKLVNVVIE' A
#
# COMPACT_ATOMS: atom_id res chain seq x y z
N SER A 1 10.15 11.23 -0.51
CA SER A 1 9.29 11.76 0.58
C SER A 1 8.89 10.64 1.52
N GLU A 2 8.67 10.88 2.82
CA GLU A 2 8.32 9.82 3.81
C GLU A 2 7.18 8.90 3.36
N ASN A 3 6.19 9.45 2.64
CA ASN A 3 5.08 8.68 2.08
C ASN A 3 5.50 7.59 1.08
N GLN A 4 6.57 7.79 0.29
CA GLN A 4 7.07 6.76 -0.63
C GLN A 4 7.69 5.60 0.12
N THR A 5 8.49 5.88 1.16
CA THR A 5 9.10 4.85 1.99
C THR A 5 8.05 4.01 2.70
N ILE A 6 6.98 4.63 3.20
CA ILE A 6 5.85 3.91 3.81
C ILE A 6 5.15 3.02 2.77
N GLN A 7 4.94 3.51 1.54
CA GLN A 7 4.32 2.71 0.48
C GLN A 7 5.16 1.48 0.12
N GLU A 8 6.47 1.66 -0.07
CA GLU A 8 7.39 0.56 -0.38
C GLU A 8 7.39 -0.51 0.73
N LEU A 9 7.39 -0.09 1.99
CA LEU A 9 7.29 -1.01 3.13
C LEU A 9 5.96 -1.78 3.15
N VAL A 10 4.86 -1.10 2.82
CA VAL A 10 3.53 -1.73 2.74
C VAL A 10 3.49 -2.77 1.62
N PHE A 11 4.05 -2.49 0.45
CA PHE A 11 4.09 -3.45 -0.67
C PHE A 11 5.15 -4.55 -0.49
N ALA A 12 6.17 -4.34 0.33
CA ALA A 12 7.14 -5.37 0.71
C ALA A 12 6.56 -6.38 1.73
N ASP A 13 5.47 -6.05 2.42
CA ASP A 13 4.80 -6.98 3.33
C ASP A 13 4.11 -8.10 2.53
N LYS A 14 4.50 -9.34 2.82
CA LYS A 14 3.97 -10.56 2.18
C LYS A 14 2.45 -10.69 2.30
N LYS A 15 1.85 -10.18 3.38
CA LYS A 15 0.39 -10.19 3.55
C LYS A 15 -0.28 -9.26 2.56
N VAL A 16 0.28 -8.05 2.38
CA VAL A 16 -0.26 -7.06 1.43
C VAL A 16 -0.06 -7.56 0.01
N ALA A 17 1.13 -8.06 -0.32
CA ALA A 17 1.42 -8.66 -1.62
C ALA A 17 0.38 -9.73 -2.00
N LYS A 18 -0.04 -10.60 -1.08
CA LYS A 18 -1.11 -11.59 -1.33
C LYS A 18 -2.44 -10.97 -1.79
N PHE A 19 -2.76 -9.77 -1.33
CA PHE A 19 -4.01 -9.08 -1.68
C PHE A 19 -3.85 -8.09 -2.84
N THR A 20 -2.64 -7.71 -3.21
CA THR A 20 -2.37 -6.76 -4.30
C THR A 20 -1.81 -7.42 -5.55
N ASP A 21 -1.29 -8.64 -5.46
CA ASP A 21 -0.71 -9.36 -6.59
C ASP A 21 -1.77 -9.68 -7.64
N GLY A 22 -1.47 -9.38 -8.91
CA GLY A 22 -2.39 -9.50 -10.04
C GLY A 22 -3.55 -8.49 -10.06
N LYS A 23 -3.58 -7.50 -9.16
CA LYS A 23 -4.63 -6.47 -9.11
C LYS A 23 -4.12 -5.09 -9.51
N THR A 24 -4.99 -4.31 -10.13
CA THR A 24 -4.70 -2.92 -10.44
C THR A 24 -4.88 -2.06 -9.20
N ILE A 25 -3.83 -1.36 -8.78
CA ILE A 25 -3.92 -0.39 -7.67
C ILE A 25 -4.50 0.92 -8.21
N LEU A 26 -5.70 1.27 -7.75
CA LEU A 26 -6.42 2.47 -8.18
C LEU A 26 -5.98 3.70 -7.39
N LYS A 27 -5.75 3.56 -6.08
CA LYS A 27 -5.35 4.68 -5.21
C LYS A 27 -4.66 4.18 -3.95
N VAL A 28 -3.61 4.87 -3.51
CA VAL A 28 -2.98 4.64 -2.20
C VAL A 28 -3.13 5.89 -1.35
N ILE A 29 -3.76 5.74 -0.20
CA ILE A 29 -4.02 6.83 0.75
C ILE A 29 -3.19 6.55 1.99
N VAL A 30 -2.17 7.39 2.22
CA VAL A 30 -1.30 7.31 3.40
C VAL A 30 -1.77 8.37 4.39
N VAL A 31 -2.21 7.94 5.57
CA VAL A 31 -2.43 8.81 6.72
C VAL A 31 -1.30 8.52 7.72
N PRO A 32 -0.29 9.39 7.82
CA PRO A 32 0.86 9.18 8.71
C PRO A 32 0.41 8.88 10.14
N ASN A 33 1.07 7.91 10.78
CA ASN A 33 0.77 7.46 12.15
C ASN A 33 -0.66 6.90 12.37
N LYS A 34 -1.42 6.62 11.30
CA LYS A 34 -2.79 6.09 11.42
C LYS A 34 -3.03 4.84 10.59
N LEU A 35 -2.97 4.94 9.26
CA LEU A 35 -3.25 3.83 8.35
C LEU A 35 -2.76 4.11 6.93
N VAL A 36 -2.58 3.03 6.17
CA VAL A 36 -2.44 3.08 4.72
C VAL A 36 -3.59 2.29 4.13
N ASN A 37 -4.39 2.93 3.27
CA ASN A 37 -5.46 2.29 2.55
C ASN A 37 -5.08 2.13 1.08
N VAL A 38 -5.13 0.90 0.57
CA VAL A 38 -4.81 0.55 -0.81
C VAL A 38 -6.11 0.14 -1.49
N VAL A 39 -6.55 0.91 -2.48
CA VAL A 39 -7.75 0.64 -3.26
C VAL A 39 -7.35 -0.15 -4.50
N ILE A 40 -7.97 -1.30 -4.71
CA ILE A 40 -7.70 -2.29 -5.77
C ILE A 40 -8.97 -2.57 -6.57
N GLU A 41 -8.81 -3.03 -7.81
CA GLU A 41 -9.88 -3.57 -8.68
C GLU A 41 -10.14 -5.07 -8.46
#